data_AF-I0SL00-F1
#
_entry.id   AF-I0SL00-F1
#
_cell.length_a   1.000
_cell.length_b   1.000
_cell.length_c   1.000
_cell.angle_alpha   90.00
_cell.angle_beta   90.00
_cell.angle_gamma   90.00
#
_symmetry.space_group_name_H-M   'P 1'
#
loop_
_entity.id
_entity.type
_entity.pdbx_description
1 polymer ?
#
loop_
_entity_poly.entity_id
_entity_poly.type
_entity_poly.pdbx_seq_one_letter_code
_entity_poly.pdbx_strand_id
1 'polypeptide(L)'
;MNEHLREDGKEAYKKFVNYLDSLPSFNLSKEEQDYIEEVSSAFDMKVLKEVNASKIEAIENVEKWLKENKNIIAQYQDYKNSDNYKNSLMKTIQDKLQTFMLDNKYYEIAIPLIRKFSKSYDQYYKKILIANEQYLKAREL
;
A
#
# COMPACT_ATOMS: atom_id res chain seq x y z
N MET A 1 13.96 1.54 -4.51
CA MET A 1 14.36 0.82 -5.74
C MET A 1 14.68 1.88 -6.78
N ASN A 2 15.90 1.90 -7.33
CA ASN A 2 16.32 2.84 -8.36
C ASN A 2 16.62 2.06 -9.64
N GLU A 3 15.57 1.58 -10.31
CA GLU A 3 15.64 0.78 -11.53
C GLU A 3 15.42 1.69 -12.75
N HIS A 4 16.28 1.59 -13.77
CA HIS A 4 16.07 2.28 -15.04
C HIS A 4 15.02 1.56 -15.89
N LEU A 5 14.18 2.32 -16.58
CA LEU A 5 13.20 1.78 -17.52
C LEU A 5 13.90 1.09 -18.69
N ARG A 6 13.61 -0.20 -18.86
CA ARG A 6 14.14 -1.03 -19.95
C ARG A 6 13.29 -0.89 -21.21
N GLU A 7 13.88 -1.17 -22.37
CA GLU A 7 13.18 -1.08 -23.67
C GLU A 7 11.90 -1.91 -23.72
N ASP A 8 11.94 -3.15 -23.22
CA ASP A 8 10.79 -4.07 -23.14
C ASP A 8 9.70 -3.61 -22.15
N GLY A 9 10.02 -2.68 -21.25
CA GLY A 9 9.09 -2.08 -20.30
C GLY A 9 8.40 -0.80 -20.81
N LYS A 10 8.93 -0.15 -21.85
CA LYS A 10 8.45 1.17 -22.30
C LYS A 10 6.97 1.20 -22.65
N GLU A 11 6.47 0.18 -23.33
CA GLU A 11 5.06 0.11 -23.72
C GLU A 11 4.14 -0.03 -22.51
N ALA A 12 4.52 -0.86 -21.53
CA ALA A 12 3.75 -1.00 -20.29
C ALA A 12 3.79 0.29 -19.45
N TYR A 13 4.93 0.97 -19.41
CA TYR A 13 5.06 2.26 -18.76
C TYR A 13 4.16 3.33 -19.40
N LYS A 14 4.13 3.42 -20.74
CA LYS A 14 3.21 4.34 -21.45
C LYS A 14 1.75 4.06 -21.11
N LYS A 15 1.35 2.78 -21.10
CA LYS A 15 -0.02 2.40 -20.70
C LYS A 15 -0.33 2.77 -19.25
N PHE A 16 0.67 2.68 -18.35
CA PHE A 16 0.51 3.07 -16.96
C PHE A 16 0.34 4.59 -16.82
N VAL A 17 1.11 5.38 -17.56
CA VAL A 17 0.93 6.85 -17.61
C VAL A 17 -0.46 7.20 -18.14
N ASN A 18 -0.88 6.62 -19.28
CA ASN A 18 -2.22 6.84 -19.82
C ASN A 18 -3.33 6.44 -18.84
N TYR A 19 -3.12 5.35 -18.09
CA TYR A 19 -4.02 4.95 -17.02
C TYR A 19 -4.12 6.04 -15.94
N LEU A 20 -2.98 6.56 -15.45
CA LEU A 20 -2.97 7.64 -14.46
C LEU A 20 -3.64 8.90 -14.98
N ASP A 21 -3.39 9.28 -16.24
CA ASP A 21 -3.98 10.46 -16.88
C ASP A 21 -5.50 10.32 -17.07
N SER A 22 -6.01 9.08 -17.13
CA SER A 22 -7.44 8.79 -17.28
C SER A 22 -8.21 8.75 -15.96
N LEU A 23 -7.52 8.79 -14.82
CA LEU A 23 -8.16 8.71 -13.51
C LEU A 23 -9.05 9.93 -13.27
N PRO A 24 -10.27 9.75 -12.72
CA PRO A 24 -11.07 10.86 -12.25
C PRO A 24 -10.40 11.53 -11.05
N SER A 25 -10.78 12.77 -10.76
CA SER A 25 -10.31 13.45 -9.56
C SER A 25 -10.72 12.70 -8.30
N PHE A 26 -9.76 12.44 -7.41
CA PHE A 26 -10.03 11.93 -6.08
C PHE A 26 -10.45 13.10 -5.17
N ASN A 27 -11.73 13.16 -4.84
CA ASN A 27 -12.31 14.29 -4.11
C ASN A 27 -12.49 13.97 -2.63
N LEU A 28 -11.88 14.78 -1.79
CA LEU A 28 -12.07 14.80 -0.33
C LEU A 28 -12.75 16.11 0.07
N SER A 29 -13.54 16.10 1.15
CA SER A 29 -14.08 17.34 1.73
C SER A 29 -12.94 18.22 2.28
N LYS A 30 -13.21 19.50 2.54
CA LYS A 30 -12.19 20.39 3.15
C LYS A 30 -11.72 19.85 4.51
N GLU A 31 -12.65 19.38 5.33
CA GLU A 31 -12.37 18.74 6.62
C GLU A 31 -11.46 17.51 6.47
N GLU A 32 -11.73 16.64 5.49
CA GLU A 32 -10.91 15.46 5.22
C GLU A 32 -9.50 15.82 4.72
N GLN A 33 -9.39 16.86 3.89
CA GLN A 33 -8.10 17.37 3.41
C GLN A 33 -7.27 17.92 4.58
N ASP A 34 -7.87 18.79 5.40
CA ASP A 34 -7.21 19.43 6.53
C ASP A 34 -6.73 18.38 7.54
N TYR A 35 -7.56 17.36 7.81
CA TYR A 35 -7.20 16.26 8.69
C TYR A 35 -6.01 15.44 8.16
N ILE A 36 -5.99 15.10 6.86
CA ILE A 36 -4.84 14.37 6.28
C ILE A 36 -3.57 15.21 6.37
N GLU A 37 -3.65 16.51 6.06
CA GLU A 37 -2.52 17.42 6.12
C GLU A 37 -1.95 17.49 7.55
N GLU A 38 -2.82 17.61 8.55
CA GLU A 38 -2.43 17.62 9.97
C GLU A 38 -1.72 16.31 10.37
N VAL A 39 -2.34 15.14 10.15
CA VAL A 39 -1.80 13.86 10.60
C VAL A 39 -0.57 13.41 9.80
N SER A 40 -0.42 13.91 8.56
CA SER A 40 0.72 13.60 7.70
C SER A 40 1.88 14.59 7.84
N SER A 41 1.69 15.72 8.53
CA SER A 41 2.69 16.79 8.69
C SER A 41 4.04 16.33 9.26
N ALA A 42 4.05 15.26 10.06
CA ALA A 42 5.24 14.68 10.65
C ALA A 42 6.04 13.75 9.71
N PHE A 43 5.50 13.39 8.54
CA PHE A 43 6.12 12.44 7.61
C PHE A 43 7.00 13.13 6.59
N ASP A 44 8.26 13.35 6.94
CA ASP A 44 9.26 13.82 5.99
C ASP A 44 9.82 12.68 5.10
N MET A 45 10.67 13.04 4.14
CA MET A 45 11.29 12.06 3.24
C MET A 45 12.22 11.06 3.93
N LYS A 46 12.75 11.39 5.11
CA LYS A 46 13.60 10.47 5.88
C LYS A 46 12.72 9.39 6.50
N VAL A 47 11.65 9.78 7.19
CA VAL A 47 10.66 8.86 7.78
C VAL A 47 10.09 7.94 6.70
N LEU A 48 9.72 8.46 5.52
CA LEU A 48 9.21 7.63 4.44
C LEU A 48 10.22 6.59 3.93
N LYS A 49 11.52 6.95 3.86
CA LYS A 49 12.58 6.00 3.47
C LYS A 49 12.77 4.90 4.50
N GLU A 50 12.75 5.25 5.79
CA GLU A 50 12.88 4.30 6.90
C GLU A 50 11.70 3.32 6.95
N VAL A 51 10.47 3.83 6.80
CA VAL A 51 9.26 3.01 6.69
C VAL A 51 9.34 2.07 5.48
N ASN A 52 9.80 2.56 4.32
CA ASN A 52 9.95 1.73 3.14
C ASN A 52 11.01 0.62 3.32
N ALA A 53 12.15 0.93 3.94
CA ALA A 53 13.18 -0.07 4.24
C ALA A 53 12.65 -1.16 5.20
N SER A 54 11.96 -0.74 6.27
CA SER A 54 11.36 -1.66 7.26
C SER A 54 10.32 -2.58 6.62
N LYS A 55 9.52 -2.07 5.68
CA LYS A 55 8.56 -2.89 4.91
C LYS A 55 9.26 -3.96 4.08
N ILE A 56 10.33 -3.59 3.37
CA ILE A 56 11.09 -4.55 2.56
C ILE A 56 11.70 -5.63 3.47
N GLU A 57 12.33 -5.24 4.58
CA GLU A 57 12.92 -6.18 5.54
C GLU A 57 11.89 -7.16 6.12
N ALA A 58 10.71 -6.67 6.48
CA ALA A 58 9.61 -7.51 6.98
C ALA A 58 9.17 -8.55 5.94
N ILE A 59 9.10 -8.17 4.67
CA ILE A 59 8.71 -9.07 3.58
C ILE A 59 9.81 -10.10 3.26
N GLU A 60 11.09 -9.74 3.41
CA GLU A 60 12.21 -10.68 3.24
C GLU A 60 12.24 -11.76 4.34
N ASN A 61 11.74 -11.47 5.55
CA ASN A 61 11.78 -12.36 6.71
C ASN A 61 10.43 -12.51 7.41
N VAL A 62 9.37 -12.74 6.64
CA VAL A 62 7.97 -12.68 7.11
C VAL A 62 7.68 -13.59 8.31
N GLU A 63 8.13 -14.85 8.33
CA GLU A 63 7.86 -15.76 9.45
C GLU A 63 8.42 -15.22 10.78
N LYS A 64 9.68 -14.76 10.75
CA LYS A 64 10.34 -14.15 11.90
C LYS A 64 9.62 -12.87 12.31
N TRP A 65 9.31 -12.00 11.34
CA TRP A 65 8.65 -10.73 11.60
C TRP A 65 7.27 -10.93 12.23
N LEU A 66 6.45 -11.86 11.73
CA LEU A 66 5.14 -12.18 12.29
C LEU A 66 5.25 -12.70 13.73
N LYS A 67 6.22 -13.56 14.03
CA LYS A 67 6.45 -14.08 15.38
C LYS A 67 6.85 -12.97 16.35
N GLU A 68 7.79 -12.12 15.96
CA GLU A 68 8.31 -11.02 16.79
C GLU A 68 7.27 -9.92 17.00
N ASN A 69 6.39 -9.69 16.03
CA ASN A 69 5.41 -8.60 16.05
C ASN A 69 3.98 -9.05 16.38
N LYS A 70 3.75 -10.32 16.78
CA LYS A 70 2.41 -10.87 17.03
C LYS A 70 1.54 -9.98 17.94
N ASN A 71 2.10 -9.47 19.04
CA ASN A 71 1.37 -8.63 19.98
C ASN A 71 1.00 -7.26 19.38
N ILE A 72 1.91 -6.64 18.63
CA ILE A 72 1.67 -5.36 17.96
C ILE A 72 0.60 -5.53 16.87
N ILE A 73 0.66 -6.63 16.11
CA ILE A 73 -0.35 -6.98 15.11
C ILE A 73 -1.73 -7.12 15.77
N ALA A 74 -1.83 -7.86 16.89
CA ALA A 74 -3.09 -8.03 17.60
C ALA A 74 -3.67 -6.68 18.08
N GLN A 75 -2.85 -5.85 18.74
CA GLN A 75 -3.27 -4.52 19.18
C GLN A 75 -3.73 -3.63 18.02
N TYR A 76 -3.04 -3.70 16.89
CA TYR A 76 -3.43 -2.96 15.69
C TYR A 76 -4.78 -3.46 15.14
N GLN A 77 -5.03 -4.78 15.11
CA GLN A 77 -6.32 -5.33 14.70
C GLN A 77 -7.44 -4.91 15.65
N ASP A 78 -7.21 -4.94 16.96
CA ASP A 78 -8.19 -4.49 17.97
C ASP A 78 -8.52 -3.01 17.77
N TYR A 79 -7.50 -2.17 17.56
CA TYR A 79 -7.70 -0.76 17.23
C TYR A 79 -8.54 -0.59 15.95
N LYS A 80 -8.21 -1.31 14.87
CA LYS A 80 -8.97 -1.25 13.60
C LYS A 80 -10.41 -1.76 13.74
N ASN A 81 -10.69 -2.59 14.74
CA ASN A 81 -12.03 -3.07 15.04
C ASN A 81 -12.80 -2.21 16.05
N SER A 82 -12.12 -1.29 16.74
CA SER A 82 -12.72 -0.39 17.72
C SER A 82 -13.68 0.63 17.11
N ASP A 83 -14.65 1.07 17.89
CA ASP A 83 -15.57 2.15 17.51
C ASP A 83 -14.84 3.48 17.28
N ASN A 84 -13.76 3.73 18.04
CA ASN A 84 -12.92 4.92 17.87
C ASN A 84 -12.37 5.00 16.45
N TYR A 85 -11.84 3.90 15.92
CA TYR A 85 -11.33 3.88 14.56
C TYR A 85 -12.47 3.86 13.53
N LYS A 86 -13.48 3.01 13.70
CA LYS A 86 -14.57 2.86 12.73
C LYS A 86 -15.37 4.14 12.50
N ASN A 87 -15.50 4.97 13.53
CA ASN A 87 -16.19 6.26 13.46
C ASN A 87 -15.22 7.45 13.22
N SER A 88 -13.93 7.18 12.98
CA SER A 88 -12.94 8.23 12.72
C SER A 88 -13.00 8.75 11.29
N LEU A 89 -12.56 10.00 11.10
CA LEU A 89 -12.39 10.59 9.78
C LEU A 89 -11.37 9.82 8.92
N MET A 90 -10.34 9.24 9.55
CA MET A 90 -9.38 8.36 8.88
C MET A 90 -10.04 7.12 8.26
N LYS A 91 -11.07 6.54 8.90
CA LYS A 91 -11.82 5.43 8.30
C LYS A 91 -12.59 5.87 7.07
N THR A 92 -13.29 6.99 7.15
CA THR A 92 -14.01 7.58 6.00
C THR A 92 -13.08 7.83 4.82
N ILE A 93 -11.92 8.43 5.07
CA ILE A 93 -10.89 8.68 4.05
C ILE A 93 -10.37 7.37 3.46
N GLN A 94 -10.05 6.38 4.31
CA GLN A 94 -9.57 5.08 3.84
C GLN A 94 -10.59 4.40 2.93
N ASP A 95 -11.87 4.43 3.29
CA ASP A 95 -12.95 3.82 2.49
C ASP A 95 -13.10 4.51 1.14
N LYS A 96 -13.06 5.84 1.11
CA LYS A 96 -13.07 6.61 -0.13
C LYS A 96 -11.90 6.22 -1.03
N LEU A 97 -10.69 6.13 -0.48
CA LEU A 97 -9.52 5.71 -1.24
C LEU A 97 -9.65 4.28 -1.75
N GLN A 98 -10.13 3.35 -0.92
CA GLN A 98 -10.31 1.96 -1.31
C GLN A 98 -11.33 1.82 -2.45
N THR A 99 -12.49 2.48 -2.32
CA THR A 99 -13.51 2.52 -3.38
C THR A 99 -12.94 3.13 -4.66
N PHE A 100 -12.23 4.26 -4.57
CA PHE A 100 -11.58 4.88 -5.73
C PHE A 100 -10.62 3.91 -6.44
N MET A 101 -9.80 3.16 -5.69
CA MET A 101 -8.85 2.22 -6.26
C MET A 101 -9.55 1.04 -6.95
N LEU A 102 -10.64 0.54 -6.37
CA LEU A 102 -11.45 -0.55 -6.93
C LEU A 102 -12.21 -0.10 -8.18
N ASP A 103 -12.93 1.03 -8.11
CA ASP A 103 -13.72 1.58 -9.22
C ASP A 103 -12.86 1.88 -10.44
N ASN A 104 -11.61 2.30 -10.19
CA ASN A 104 -10.63 2.58 -11.23
C ASN A 104 -9.74 1.39 -11.58
N LYS A 105 -10.04 0.17 -11.14
CA LYS A 105 -9.35 -1.07 -11.55
C LYS A 105 -7.84 -1.04 -11.29
N TYR A 106 -7.42 -0.44 -10.18
CA TYR A 106 -6.01 -0.29 -9.84
C TYR A 106 -5.28 -1.65 -9.77
N TYR A 107 -5.92 -2.65 -9.17
CA TYR A 107 -5.31 -3.97 -8.99
C TYR A 107 -5.26 -4.78 -10.29
N GLU A 108 -6.19 -4.53 -11.21
CA GLU A 108 -6.33 -5.22 -12.49
C GLU A 108 -5.53 -4.57 -13.62
N ILE A 109 -5.25 -3.27 -13.53
CA ILE A 109 -4.55 -2.50 -14.57
C ILE A 109 -3.19 -2.01 -14.07
N ALA A 110 -3.16 -1.17 -13.03
CA ALA A 110 -1.94 -0.51 -12.60
C ALA A 110 -0.89 -1.51 -12.10
N ILE A 111 -1.27 -2.40 -11.19
CA ILE A 111 -0.33 -3.38 -10.60
C ILE A 111 0.30 -4.29 -11.67
N PRO A 112 -0.45 -4.91 -12.60
CA PRO A 112 0.14 -5.69 -13.69
C PRO A 112 1.09 -4.89 -14.59
N LEU A 113 0.77 -3.62 -14.87
CA LEU A 113 1.65 -2.76 -15.67
C LEU A 113 2.96 -2.46 -14.94
N ILE A 114 2.90 -2.06 -13.65
CA ILE A 114 4.09 -1.79 -12.82
C ILE A 114 4.99 -3.02 -12.77
N ARG A 115 4.42 -4.20 -12.53
CA ARG A 115 5.17 -5.47 -12.52
C ARG A 115 5.81 -5.78 -13.86
N LYS A 116 5.23 -5.34 -14.98
CA LYS A 116 5.79 -5.56 -16.32
C LYS A 116 6.98 -4.66 -16.62
N PHE A 117 6.92 -3.37 -16.23
CA PHE A 117 8.00 -2.44 -16.52
C PHE A 117 9.08 -2.34 -15.43
N SER A 118 8.84 -2.84 -14.21
CA SER A 118 9.84 -2.92 -13.12
C SER A 118 10.03 -4.35 -12.62
N LYS A 119 11.21 -4.93 -12.90
CA LYS A 119 11.56 -6.28 -12.44
C LYS A 119 11.74 -6.33 -10.93
N SER A 120 12.35 -5.29 -10.36
CA SER A 120 12.56 -5.21 -8.91
C SER A 120 11.22 -5.16 -8.16
N TYR A 121 10.25 -4.42 -8.69
CA TYR A 121 8.89 -4.40 -8.15
C TYR A 121 8.17 -5.74 -8.31
N ASP A 122 8.26 -6.42 -9.47
CA ASP A 122 7.63 -7.74 -9.64
C ASP A 122 8.19 -8.79 -8.66
N GLN A 123 9.51 -8.78 -8.43
CA GLN A 123 10.14 -9.64 -7.43
C GLN A 123 9.63 -9.34 -6.02
N TYR A 124 9.60 -8.06 -5.64
CA TYR A 124 9.05 -7.61 -4.35
C TYR A 124 7.57 -8.01 -4.20
N TYR A 125 6.75 -7.82 -5.23
CA TYR A 125 5.33 -8.14 -5.23
C TYR A 125 5.09 -9.64 -5.05
N LYS A 126 5.88 -10.51 -5.70
CA LYS A 126 5.80 -11.97 -5.49
C LYS A 126 6.10 -12.35 -4.04
N LYS A 127 7.07 -11.69 -3.39
CA LYS A 127 7.34 -11.92 -1.96
C LYS A 127 6.19 -11.45 -1.07
N ILE A 128 5.53 -10.34 -1.42
CA ILE A 128 4.31 -9.90 -0.72
C ILE A 128 3.21 -10.96 -0.80
N LEU A 129 2.99 -11.58 -1.97
CA LEU A 129 1.96 -12.62 -2.11
C LEU A 129 2.23 -13.80 -1.17
N ILE A 130 3.48 -14.28 -1.12
CA ILE A 130 3.91 -15.34 -0.19
C ILE A 130 3.71 -14.89 1.26
N ALA A 131 4.14 -13.67 1.59
CA ALA A 131 3.99 -13.12 2.94
C ALA A 131 2.52 -13.02 3.36
N ASN A 132 1.63 -12.64 2.45
CA ASN A 132 0.19 -12.59 2.68
C ASN A 132 -0.39 -13.99 2.96
N GLU A 133 -0.01 -15.00 2.20
CA GLU A 133 -0.43 -16.38 2.46
C GLU A 133 0.00 -16.86 3.85
N GLN A 134 1.23 -16.55 4.25
CA GLN A 134 1.74 -16.89 5.59
C GLN A 134 1.01 -16.13 6.69
N TYR A 135 0.74 -14.84 6.50
CA TYR A 135 -0.03 -14.04 7.42
C TYR A 135 -1.45 -14.59 7.62
N LEU A 136 -2.14 -14.95 6.54
CA LEU A 136 -3.49 -15.53 6.61
C LEU A 136 -3.48 -16.86 7.38
N LYS A 137 -2.53 -17.76 7.11
CA LYS A 137 -2.37 -19.02 7.87
C LYS A 137 -2.09 -18.78 9.35
N ALA A 138 -1.28 -17.76 9.67
CA ALA A 138 -0.95 -17.42 11.06
C ALA A 138 -2.12 -16.77 11.83
N ARG A 139 -3.13 -16.23 11.13
CA ARG A 139 -4.36 -15.69 11.75
C ARG A 139 -5.40 -16.77 12.07
N GLU A 140 -5.33 -17.91 11.39
CA GLU A 140 -6.24 -19.04 11.58
C GLU A 140 -5.82 -19.96 12.76
N LEU A 141 -4.72 -19.63 13.43
CA LEU A 141 -4.16 -20.31 14.62
C LEU A 141 -4.33 -19.47 15.89
#